data_AF-A0A9D7M3R9-F1
#
_entry.id   AF-A0A9D7M3R9-F1
#
_cell.length_a   1.000
_cell.length_b   1.000
_cell.length_c   1.000
_cell.angle_alpha   90.00
_cell.angle_beta   90.00
_cell.angle_gamma   90.00
#
_symmetry.space_group_name_H-M   'P 1'
#
loop_
_entity.id
_entity.type
_entity.pdbx_description
1 polymer ?
#
loop_
_entity_poly.entity_id
_entity_poly.type
_entity_poly.pdbx_seq_one_letter_code
_entity_poly.pdbx_strand_id
1 'polypeptide(L)'
;MKCKYFLIILLLISAVIESQAQQLPHILTPAERIAAPAYFGSRTASPNAITTPPASPVRTIAEWEELQGFTITWTSYQSMLKEIVRYAKEETRVYIICSNATTVINYLASYNIDTVNVTCLQVPYNSVWSRDYGLWSAYTNEVDTLITVDWIYNRPRPLDDAIPAALATQLNTPFYETSVNPWNLIHTGGNFMTDGFGTGFSSKLILDENPTKTEPQIDTIMNRFMGINRYIKMDKLPYDVIHHIDMHMKLLDEETILMGEYPAGVADGPQIEANLLYVISNFNSVYGTPYKVVRIPMPADNGQYPNTTGDYFTYTNSSFINKTIIVPTYGISDDTTALQIYREALPGYNVVGINSLASIGALGALHCITKEIGTSDPLLISHQPLPDTYDDVNPYSVQAYMKHRSGIATATLYYRTDTTQPYIQVSMIQSGNPDYQLAAIPPQAVGTTIYYYVEGVAVSGKQQVRPMPAPDGYWKFKVLGSVGIGDQNLDILPKAPFPNPANAITCLPVTGKQGEKIRISIQNATGHQVMLVFEGQMNGVDNRYFIDASQLSSGAYLITYETNNSRHHQKLMVSH
;
A
#
# COMPACT_ATOMS: atom_id res chain seq x y z
N MET A 1 81.26 15.78 28.15
CA MET A 1 79.81 15.72 28.46
C MET A 1 79.05 16.37 27.31
N LYS A 2 78.39 15.56 26.47
CA LYS A 2 77.60 16.02 25.31
C LYS A 2 76.14 16.08 25.75
N CYS A 3 75.55 17.27 25.82
CA CYS A 3 74.11 17.44 26.04
C CYS A 3 73.46 17.68 24.67
N LYS A 4 72.76 16.67 24.14
CA LYS A 4 71.93 16.77 22.93
C LYS A 4 70.53 17.17 23.38
N TYR A 5 70.05 18.34 22.98
CA TYR A 5 68.64 18.69 23.08
C TYR A 5 67.88 17.92 21.98
N PHE A 6 67.00 17.02 22.40
CA PHE A 6 66.08 16.30 21.52
C PHE A 6 64.81 17.14 21.39
N LEU A 7 64.57 17.67 20.19
CA LEU A 7 63.32 18.33 19.83
C LEU A 7 62.29 17.22 19.57
N ILE A 8 61.34 17.01 20.50
CA ILE A 8 60.21 16.10 20.29
C ILE A 8 59.16 16.87 19.49
N ILE A 9 59.09 16.58 18.19
CA ILE A 9 57.97 16.98 17.34
C ILE A 9 56.83 16.01 17.64
N LEU A 10 55.81 16.49 18.35
CA LEU A 10 54.55 15.79 18.51
C LEU A 10 53.78 15.91 17.18
N LEU A 11 53.89 14.89 16.33
CA LEU A 11 53.00 14.71 15.18
C LEU A 11 51.64 14.26 15.72
N LEU A 12 50.72 15.22 15.89
CA LEU A 12 49.29 14.94 15.98
C LEU A 12 48.84 14.43 14.61
N ILE A 13 48.84 13.11 14.45
CA ILE A 13 48.15 12.44 13.35
C ILE A 13 46.66 12.50 13.69
N SER A 14 46.01 13.57 13.23
CA SER A 14 44.56 13.58 13.07
C SER A 14 44.22 12.55 12.00
N ALA A 15 43.89 11.33 12.42
CA ALA A 15 43.28 10.36 11.53
C ALA A 15 41.88 10.89 11.18
N VAL A 16 41.81 11.67 10.10
CA VAL A 16 40.55 11.88 9.38
C VAL A 16 40.23 10.52 8.78
N ILE A 17 39.43 9.73 9.50
CA ILE A 17 38.76 8.58 8.91
C ILE A 17 37.75 9.19 7.95
N GLU A 18 38.15 9.34 6.69
CA GLU A 18 37.18 9.42 5.60
C GLU A 18 36.37 8.13 5.70
N SER A 19 35.14 8.23 6.22
CA SER A 19 34.19 7.14 6.24
C SER A 19 33.82 6.84 4.80
N GLN A 20 34.59 5.98 4.13
CA GLN A 20 34.10 5.28 2.95
C GLN A 20 32.82 4.58 3.39
N ALA A 21 31.71 4.92 2.76
CA ALA A 21 30.43 4.34 3.10
C ALA A 21 30.52 2.81 2.97
N GLN A 22 30.31 2.13 4.09
CA GLN A 22 30.33 0.68 4.12
C GLN A 22 29.07 0.20 3.40
N GLN A 23 29.21 -0.72 2.44
CA GLN A 23 28.07 -1.42 1.84
C GLN A 23 27.44 -2.32 2.92
N LEU A 24 26.61 -1.73 3.78
CA LEU A 24 25.90 -2.47 4.81
C LEU A 24 24.70 -3.20 4.19
N PRO A 25 24.53 -4.51 4.47
CA PRO A 25 23.38 -5.25 3.99
C PRO A 25 22.08 -4.71 4.63
N HIS A 26 20.94 -5.04 4.04
CA HIS A 26 19.65 -4.64 4.60
C HIS A 26 19.36 -5.34 5.94
N ILE A 27 19.84 -6.58 6.10
CA ILE A 27 19.83 -7.33 7.37
C ILE A 27 20.85 -6.79 8.39
N LEU A 28 20.67 -7.15 9.67
CA LEU A 28 21.70 -7.02 10.69
C LEU A 28 22.92 -7.89 10.35
N THR A 29 24.10 -7.29 10.29
CA THR A 29 25.38 -8.02 10.30
C THR A 29 25.57 -8.76 11.63
N PRO A 30 26.44 -9.78 11.71
CA PRO A 30 26.74 -10.46 12.96
C PRO A 30 27.20 -9.51 14.09
N ALA A 31 28.00 -8.49 13.76
CA ALA A 31 28.44 -7.48 14.71
C ALA A 31 27.28 -6.59 15.19
N GLU A 32 26.40 -6.17 14.26
CA GLU A 32 25.22 -5.38 14.61
C GLU A 32 24.24 -6.17 15.52
N ARG A 33 24.07 -7.49 15.32
CA ARG A 33 23.22 -8.30 16.24
C ARG A 33 23.74 -8.28 17.68
N ILE A 34 25.06 -8.27 17.86
CA ILE A 34 25.68 -8.19 19.20
C ILE A 34 25.49 -6.79 19.79
N ALA A 35 25.60 -5.74 18.97
CA ALA A 35 25.47 -4.35 19.42
C ALA A 35 24.01 -3.91 19.65
N ALA A 36 23.04 -4.51 18.95
CA ALA A 36 21.65 -4.07 18.91
C ALA A 36 20.97 -3.92 20.28
N PRO A 37 21.07 -4.87 21.23
CA PRO A 37 20.46 -4.70 22.56
C PRO A 37 20.99 -3.48 23.32
N ALA A 38 22.31 -3.25 23.26
CA ALA A 38 22.93 -2.10 23.90
C ALA A 38 22.53 -0.79 23.22
N TYR A 39 22.50 -0.78 21.88
CA TYR A 39 22.06 0.38 21.10
C TYR A 39 20.62 0.77 21.45
N PHE A 40 19.66 -0.15 21.33
CA PHE A 40 18.24 0.13 21.60
C PHE A 40 17.99 0.53 23.06
N GLY A 41 18.73 -0.05 24.01
CA GLY A 41 18.66 0.33 25.42
C GLY A 41 19.27 1.70 25.74
N SER A 42 20.07 2.26 24.82
CA SER A 42 20.80 3.52 25.01
C SER A 42 20.29 4.68 24.15
N ARG A 43 19.32 4.44 23.24
CA ARG A 43 18.76 5.50 22.38
C ARG A 43 18.06 6.55 23.24
N THR A 44 18.59 7.77 23.20
CA THR A 44 18.01 8.95 23.87
C THR A 44 17.33 9.84 22.86
N ALA A 45 16.46 10.73 23.32
CA ALA A 45 15.76 11.62 22.40
C ALA A 45 16.70 12.57 21.62
N SER A 46 16.36 12.83 20.37
CA SER A 46 17.05 13.82 19.54
C SER A 46 16.82 15.25 20.07
N PRO A 47 17.75 16.20 19.83
CA PRO A 47 17.55 17.60 20.16
C PRO A 47 16.26 18.15 19.52
N ASN A 48 15.46 18.88 20.32
CA ASN A 48 14.17 19.47 19.92
C ASN A 48 13.05 18.47 19.53
N ALA A 49 13.23 17.17 19.77
CA ALA A 49 12.19 16.19 19.55
C ALA A 49 11.03 16.35 20.55
N ILE A 50 9.80 16.28 20.05
CA ILE A 50 8.59 16.16 20.84
C ILE A 50 8.34 14.68 21.09
N THR A 51 8.53 14.24 22.32
CA THR A 51 8.49 12.81 22.68
C THR A 51 7.14 12.34 23.25
N THR A 52 6.18 13.26 23.34
CA THR A 52 4.78 12.94 23.63
C THR A 52 3.98 12.95 22.34
N PRO A 53 2.95 12.09 22.19
CA PRO A 53 2.13 12.08 20.99
C PRO A 53 1.49 13.46 20.72
N PRO A 54 1.18 13.77 19.44
CA PRO A 54 0.38 14.94 19.10
C PRO A 54 -0.90 15.03 19.95
N ALA A 55 -1.24 16.25 20.38
CA ALA A 55 -2.46 16.50 21.16
C ALA A 55 -3.72 16.44 20.28
N SER A 56 -3.57 16.79 19.00
CA SER A 56 -4.61 16.73 17.98
C SER A 56 -4.69 15.33 17.34
N PRO A 57 -5.85 14.95 16.79
CA PRO A 57 -5.97 13.76 15.94
C PRO A 57 -4.92 13.79 14.82
N VAL A 58 -4.36 12.63 14.51
CA VAL A 58 -3.35 12.45 13.47
C VAL A 58 -3.92 11.64 12.33
N ARG A 59 -3.46 11.90 11.11
CA ARG A 59 -3.66 11.06 9.93
C ARG A 59 -2.33 10.85 9.23
N THR A 60 -1.95 9.60 9.00
CA THR A 60 -0.78 9.29 8.16
C THR A 60 -1.13 9.44 6.69
N ILE A 61 -0.19 9.96 5.91
CA ILE A 61 -0.32 10.07 4.46
C ILE A 61 -0.12 8.69 3.79
N ALA A 62 -0.93 8.37 2.79
CA ALA A 62 -0.66 7.25 1.88
C ALA A 62 0.38 7.63 0.82
N GLU A 63 1.07 6.63 0.27
CA GLU A 63 2.20 6.87 -0.62
C GLU A 63 1.82 7.53 -1.98
N TRP A 64 0.57 7.36 -2.43
CA TRP A 64 0.04 7.94 -3.66
C TRP A 64 -0.56 9.35 -3.49
N GLU A 65 -0.55 9.90 -2.28
CA GLU A 65 -0.96 11.28 -2.05
C GLU A 65 0.12 12.27 -2.52
N GLU A 66 -0.21 13.57 -2.52
CA GLU A 66 0.70 14.59 -3.06
C GLU A 66 1.98 14.74 -2.23
N LEU A 67 3.11 14.62 -2.92
CA LEU A 67 4.45 14.69 -2.35
C LEU A 67 5.15 16.01 -2.73
N GLN A 68 5.67 16.72 -1.73
CA GLN A 68 6.57 17.86 -1.94
C GLN A 68 8.05 17.49 -1.91
N GLY A 69 8.37 16.25 -1.53
CA GLY A 69 9.74 15.78 -1.51
C GLY A 69 9.89 14.28 -1.62
N PHE A 70 11.09 13.87 -2.02
CA PHE A 70 11.51 12.48 -2.12
C PHE A 70 12.95 12.37 -1.66
N THR A 71 13.24 11.44 -0.75
CA THR A 71 14.54 11.33 -0.09
C THR A 71 15.28 10.09 -0.55
N ILE A 72 16.57 10.26 -0.82
CA ILE A 72 17.53 9.17 -1.04
C ILE A 72 18.84 9.46 -0.29
N THR A 73 19.64 8.42 -0.08
CA THR A 73 21.00 8.56 0.47
C THR A 73 22.03 8.16 -0.57
N TRP A 74 22.88 9.13 -0.95
CA TRP A 74 23.86 8.97 -2.02
C TRP A 74 25.11 8.26 -1.56
N THR A 75 25.11 6.94 -1.76
CA THR A 75 26.21 6.05 -1.40
C THR A 75 26.32 4.88 -2.38
N SER A 76 26.01 3.66 -1.97
CA SER A 76 25.90 2.44 -2.77
C SER A 76 24.89 2.57 -3.92
N TYR A 77 25.02 1.72 -4.93
CA TYR A 77 24.04 1.58 -6.03
C TYR A 77 23.79 2.87 -6.83
N GLN A 78 24.84 3.67 -7.07
CA GLN A 78 24.75 4.96 -7.78
C GLN A 78 24.08 4.88 -9.16
N SER A 79 24.14 3.73 -9.85
CA SER A 79 23.42 3.51 -11.09
C SER A 79 21.90 3.63 -10.90
N MET A 80 21.37 3.06 -9.81
CA MET A 80 19.96 3.13 -9.42
C MET A 80 19.61 4.53 -8.91
N LEU A 81 20.39 5.04 -7.95
CA LEU A 81 20.14 6.35 -7.33
C LEU A 81 20.08 7.47 -8.36
N LYS A 82 20.95 7.43 -9.36
CA LYS A 82 20.95 8.38 -10.48
C LYS A 82 19.64 8.34 -11.28
N GLU A 83 19.13 7.15 -11.62
CA GLU A 83 17.84 7.05 -12.33
C GLU A 83 16.66 7.46 -11.42
N ILE A 84 16.71 7.16 -10.13
CA ILE A 84 15.71 7.67 -9.16
C ILE A 84 15.69 9.20 -9.19
N VAL A 85 16.86 9.86 -9.12
CA VAL A 85 16.94 11.32 -9.23
C VAL A 85 16.38 11.81 -10.55
N ARG A 86 16.71 11.16 -11.68
CA ARG A 86 16.25 11.55 -13.02
C ARG A 86 14.73 11.66 -13.10
N TYR A 87 14.00 10.69 -12.55
CA TYR A 87 12.54 10.69 -12.62
C TYR A 87 11.89 11.48 -11.48
N ALA A 88 12.43 11.40 -10.26
CA ALA A 88 11.84 12.06 -9.10
C ALA A 88 11.88 13.59 -9.20
N LYS A 89 12.94 14.17 -9.77
CA LYS A 89 13.12 15.63 -9.87
C LYS A 89 12.10 16.32 -10.79
N GLU A 90 11.49 15.58 -11.70
CA GLU A 90 10.46 16.07 -12.62
C GLU A 90 9.09 16.19 -11.92
N GLU A 91 8.91 15.47 -10.82
CA GLU A 91 7.65 15.38 -10.08
C GLU A 91 7.67 16.18 -8.78
N THR A 92 8.83 16.24 -8.11
CA THR A 92 8.97 16.83 -6.78
C THR A 92 10.42 17.16 -6.44
N ARG A 93 10.68 17.74 -5.25
CA ARG A 93 12.05 18.02 -4.80
C ARG A 93 12.75 16.75 -4.30
N VAL A 94 13.92 16.44 -4.83
CA VAL A 94 14.76 15.33 -4.35
C VAL A 94 15.72 15.82 -3.28
N TYR A 95 15.59 15.29 -2.07
CA TYR A 95 16.53 15.49 -0.98
C TYR A 95 17.56 14.37 -0.99
N ILE A 96 18.82 14.72 -1.24
CA ILE A 96 19.93 13.78 -1.33
C ILE A 96 20.79 13.91 -0.07
N ILE A 97 20.70 12.92 0.81
CA ILE A 97 21.65 12.79 1.93
C ILE A 97 22.99 12.36 1.35
N CYS A 98 24.06 13.12 1.60
CA CYS A 98 25.36 12.82 1.00
C CYS A 98 26.53 13.33 1.85
N SER A 99 27.73 12.79 1.62
CA SER A 99 28.94 13.28 2.30
C SER A 99 29.51 14.52 1.61
N ASN A 100 29.34 14.63 0.29
CA ASN A 100 29.87 15.73 -0.53
C ASN A 100 28.92 16.05 -1.70
N ALA A 101 28.29 17.22 -1.63
CA ALA A 101 27.33 17.66 -2.66
C ALA A 101 27.99 17.83 -4.04
N THR A 102 29.23 18.33 -4.11
CA THR A 102 29.96 18.55 -5.37
C THR A 102 30.17 17.23 -6.12
N THR A 103 30.50 16.15 -5.40
CA THR A 103 30.66 14.82 -6.01
C THR A 103 29.35 14.30 -6.60
N VAL A 104 28.23 14.47 -5.89
CA VAL A 104 26.90 14.09 -6.38
C VAL A 104 26.54 14.88 -7.64
N ILE A 105 26.66 16.21 -7.59
CA ILE A 105 26.31 17.11 -8.68
C ILE A 105 27.14 16.79 -9.94
N ASN A 106 28.46 16.60 -9.79
CA ASN A 106 29.33 16.25 -10.91
C ASN A 106 28.98 14.87 -11.50
N TYR A 107 28.63 13.89 -10.66
CA TYR A 107 28.19 12.59 -11.12
C TYR A 107 26.91 12.71 -11.95
N LEU A 108 25.88 13.39 -11.42
CA LEU A 108 24.61 13.60 -12.14
C LEU A 108 24.82 14.35 -13.47
N ALA A 109 25.65 15.40 -13.47
CA ALA A 109 25.99 16.17 -14.66
C ALA A 109 26.66 15.31 -15.75
N SER A 110 27.52 14.35 -15.37
CA SER A 110 28.15 13.43 -16.32
C SER A 110 27.16 12.52 -17.07
N TYR A 111 25.92 12.40 -16.57
CA TYR A 111 24.81 11.68 -17.20
C TYR A 111 23.71 12.62 -17.74
N ASN A 112 24.03 13.90 -17.92
CA ASN A 112 23.11 14.93 -18.39
C ASN A 112 21.84 15.03 -17.51
N ILE A 113 22.00 14.92 -16.20
CA ILE A 113 20.95 15.19 -15.22
C ILE A 113 21.28 16.50 -14.54
N ASP A 114 20.46 17.52 -14.77
CA ASP A 114 20.57 18.79 -14.05
C ASP A 114 20.06 18.65 -12.61
N THR A 115 20.33 19.66 -11.79
CA THR A 115 19.99 19.65 -10.36
C THR A 115 18.86 20.62 -10.01
N VAL A 116 18.01 20.99 -10.97
CA VAL A 116 16.72 21.64 -10.68
C VAL A 116 15.92 20.68 -9.79
N ASN A 117 15.24 21.22 -8.78
CA ASN A 117 14.52 20.43 -7.77
C ASN A 117 15.40 19.43 -6.99
N VAL A 118 16.72 19.60 -6.94
CA VAL A 118 17.61 18.78 -6.10
C VAL A 118 18.15 19.61 -4.93
N THR A 119 18.10 19.04 -3.72
CA THR A 119 18.72 19.60 -2.52
C THR A 119 19.64 18.56 -1.91
N CYS A 120 20.95 18.83 -1.89
CA CYS A 120 21.91 17.99 -1.18
C CYS A 120 21.96 18.39 0.29
N LEU A 121 21.74 17.45 1.20
CA LEU A 121 21.88 17.64 2.64
C LEU A 121 23.12 16.88 3.12
N GLN A 122 24.15 17.63 3.54
CA GLN A 122 25.41 17.06 3.98
C GLN A 122 25.37 16.70 5.47
N VAL A 123 24.87 15.50 5.76
CA VAL A 123 24.84 14.93 7.11
C VAL A 123 25.46 13.52 7.10
N PRO A 124 26.06 13.06 8.21
CA PRO A 124 26.58 11.70 8.31
C PRO A 124 25.46 10.66 8.19
N TYR A 125 25.77 9.50 7.61
CA TYR A 125 24.86 8.35 7.44
C TYR A 125 25.66 7.05 7.53
N ASN A 126 24.98 5.93 7.76
CA ASN A 126 25.57 4.59 7.75
C ASN A 126 25.23 3.82 6.47
N SER A 127 24.01 3.95 5.93
CA SER A 127 23.53 3.08 4.85
C SER A 127 22.59 3.77 3.85
N VAL A 128 22.29 3.05 2.76
CA VAL A 128 21.43 3.52 1.65
C VAL A 128 19.93 3.32 1.90
N TRP A 129 19.55 2.61 2.97
CA TRP A 129 18.20 2.10 3.21
C TRP A 129 17.22 3.18 3.74
N SER A 130 17.11 4.30 3.03
CA SER A 130 16.39 5.49 3.48
C SER A 130 14.89 5.28 3.67
N ARG A 131 14.33 4.19 3.16
CA ARG A 131 12.97 3.76 3.50
C ARG A 131 12.80 3.50 4.98
N ASP A 132 13.77 2.82 5.55
CA ASP A 132 13.66 2.20 6.85
C ASP A 132 13.81 3.21 7.97
N TYR A 133 14.88 4.00 7.90
CA TYR A 133 15.22 5.04 8.87
C TYR A 133 14.66 6.42 8.49
N GLY A 134 14.13 6.59 7.28
CA GLY A 134 13.68 7.89 6.80
C GLY A 134 12.51 8.42 7.60
N LEU A 135 12.28 9.73 7.53
CA LEU A 135 11.21 10.40 8.24
C LEU A 135 9.83 9.91 7.79
N TRP A 136 8.86 9.82 8.69
CA TRP A 136 7.48 9.50 8.32
C TRP A 136 6.62 10.76 8.34
N SER A 137 5.85 10.98 7.28
CA SER A 137 4.96 12.13 7.14
C SER A 137 3.58 11.80 7.72
N ALA A 138 3.03 12.71 8.52
CA ALA A 138 1.65 12.66 8.98
C ALA A 138 1.06 14.08 9.08
N TYR A 139 -0.24 14.17 9.30
CA TYR A 139 -0.95 15.44 9.44
C TYR A 139 -1.71 15.50 10.76
N THR A 140 -1.61 16.62 11.47
CA THR A 140 -2.59 16.94 12.51
C THR A 140 -3.90 17.38 11.88
N ASN A 141 -5.02 17.08 12.54
CA ASN A 141 -6.37 17.43 12.11
C ASN A 141 -6.59 17.12 10.61
N GLU A 142 -6.11 15.95 10.16
CA GLU A 142 -6.28 15.37 8.81
C GLU A 142 -5.55 16.08 7.66
N VAL A 143 -5.59 17.42 7.59
CA VAL A 143 -4.99 18.24 6.51
C VAL A 143 -4.37 19.57 7.01
N ASP A 144 -4.19 19.72 8.32
CA ASP A 144 -3.87 21.03 8.94
C ASP A 144 -2.39 21.31 9.11
N THR A 145 -1.58 20.41 9.67
CA THR A 145 -0.13 20.65 9.77
C THR A 145 0.63 19.38 9.45
N LEU A 146 1.55 19.47 8.49
CA LEU A 146 2.52 18.40 8.22
C LEU A 146 3.45 18.26 9.42
N ILE A 147 3.50 17.06 9.97
CA ILE A 147 4.42 16.68 11.06
C ILE A 147 5.36 15.59 10.57
N THR A 148 6.56 15.59 11.14
CA THR A 148 7.52 14.50 10.98
C THR A 148 7.43 13.59 12.19
N VAL A 149 7.33 12.29 11.95
CA VAL A 149 7.41 11.25 12.98
C VAL A 149 8.65 10.39 12.73
N ASP A 150 9.40 10.15 13.79
CA ASP A 150 10.60 9.32 13.81
C ASP A 150 10.47 8.18 14.82
N TRP A 151 11.02 7.04 14.45
CA TRP A 151 10.99 5.79 15.20
C TRP A 151 12.42 5.40 15.60
N ILE A 152 12.57 4.51 16.57
CA ILE A 152 13.89 3.93 16.82
C ILE A 152 14.18 3.00 15.63
N TYR A 153 15.17 3.32 14.79
CA TYR A 153 15.53 2.46 13.67
C TYR A 153 15.98 1.09 14.18
N ASN A 154 15.43 0.01 13.60
CA ASN A 154 15.70 -1.39 13.96
C ASN A 154 17.10 -1.92 13.59
N ARG A 155 18.06 -1.03 13.30
CA ARG A 155 19.48 -1.36 13.14
C ARG A 155 20.30 -0.46 14.06
N PRO A 156 21.43 -0.94 14.63
CA PRO A 156 22.34 -0.11 15.42
C PRO A 156 23.20 0.78 14.51
N ARG A 157 22.53 1.63 13.73
CA ARG A 157 23.05 2.55 12.73
C ARG A 157 22.68 3.98 13.16
N PRO A 158 23.37 4.55 14.17
CA PRO A 158 22.99 5.82 14.78
C PRO A 158 23.01 7.02 13.83
N LEU A 159 23.81 6.97 12.76
CA LEU A 159 23.86 8.08 11.79
C LEU A 159 22.66 8.04 10.86
N ASP A 160 22.18 6.84 10.52
CA ASP A 160 20.91 6.68 9.80
C ASP A 160 19.72 7.15 10.66
N ASP A 161 19.70 6.71 11.92
CA ASP A 161 18.65 7.01 12.92
C ASP A 161 18.60 8.50 13.35
N ALA A 162 19.52 9.32 12.86
CA ALA A 162 19.56 10.78 13.10
C ALA A 162 19.10 11.60 11.88
N ILE A 163 18.94 10.98 10.70
CA ILE A 163 18.55 11.67 9.46
C ILE A 163 17.15 12.30 9.56
N PRO A 164 16.13 11.68 10.16
CA PRO A 164 14.80 12.29 10.30
C PRO A 164 14.83 13.65 10.98
N ALA A 165 15.64 13.84 12.03
CA ALA A 165 15.78 15.12 12.71
C ALA A 165 16.38 16.22 11.81
N ALA A 166 17.37 15.86 10.99
CA ALA A 166 17.99 16.78 10.05
C ALA A 166 17.01 17.20 8.94
N LEU A 167 16.23 16.25 8.41
CA LEU A 167 15.19 16.54 7.42
C LEU A 167 14.02 17.32 8.01
N ALA A 168 13.57 17.03 9.23
CA ALA A 168 12.53 17.80 9.90
C ALA A 168 12.94 19.28 10.07
N THR A 169 14.22 19.53 10.38
CA THR A 169 14.79 20.88 10.42
C THR A 169 14.77 21.54 9.04
N GLN A 170 15.20 20.81 8.00
CA GLN A 170 15.21 21.29 6.62
C GLN A 170 13.79 21.61 6.09
N LEU A 171 12.80 20.83 6.49
CA LEU A 171 11.39 20.98 6.10
C LEU A 171 10.62 21.95 7.01
N ASN A 172 11.21 22.36 8.13
CA ASN A 172 10.57 23.16 9.17
C ASN A 172 9.23 22.55 9.66
N THR A 173 9.21 21.23 9.90
CA THR A 173 8.04 20.51 10.42
C THR A 173 8.19 20.24 11.92
N PRO A 174 7.11 20.27 12.72
CA PRO A 174 7.12 19.73 14.08
C PRO A 174 7.66 18.29 14.07
N PHE A 175 8.64 18.03 14.92
CA PHE A 175 9.39 16.78 14.96
C PHE A 175 8.98 15.94 16.16
N TYR A 176 8.27 14.83 15.91
CA TYR A 176 7.86 13.86 16.91
C TYR A 176 8.78 12.65 16.84
N GLU A 177 9.18 12.12 18.00
CA GLU A 177 10.09 10.96 18.07
C GLU A 177 9.62 9.98 19.15
N THR A 178 9.60 8.69 18.80
CA THR A 178 9.23 7.62 19.74
C THR A 178 10.46 6.97 20.36
N SER A 179 11.24 7.75 21.11
CA SER A 179 12.51 7.31 21.73
C SER A 179 12.43 7.09 23.24
N VAL A 180 11.34 7.50 23.91
CA VAL A 180 11.21 7.46 25.39
C VAL A 180 9.99 6.66 25.85
N ASN A 181 10.07 6.02 27.02
CA ASN A 181 8.93 5.35 27.62
C ASN A 181 7.79 6.33 27.94
N PRO A 182 6.51 5.94 27.81
CA PRO A 182 6.02 4.63 27.35
C PRO A 182 5.93 4.48 25.82
N TRP A 183 6.30 5.54 25.08
CA TRP A 183 6.06 5.65 23.64
C TRP A 183 7.14 5.02 22.77
N ASN A 184 8.27 4.62 23.34
CA ASN A 184 9.41 4.11 22.60
C ASN A 184 9.06 2.92 21.72
N LEU A 185 9.28 3.01 20.40
CA LEU A 185 8.93 1.95 19.47
C LEU A 185 10.05 1.76 18.46
N ILE A 186 10.50 0.52 18.33
CA ILE A 186 11.42 0.11 17.27
C ILE A 186 10.57 -0.16 16.02
N HIS A 187 10.87 0.52 14.93
CA HIS A 187 10.15 0.33 13.67
C HIS A 187 11.06 0.61 12.46
N THR A 188 10.51 0.37 11.28
CA THR A 188 11.18 0.48 9.99
C THR A 188 10.13 0.67 8.90
N GLY A 189 10.39 1.60 7.99
CA GLY A 189 9.44 1.97 6.93
C GLY A 189 9.14 0.86 5.93
N GLY A 190 10.07 -0.07 5.65
CA GLY A 190 9.80 -1.17 4.70
C GLY A 190 8.77 -2.16 5.21
N ASN A 191 8.60 -2.24 6.54
CA ASN A 191 7.58 -3.05 7.18
C ASN A 191 6.30 -2.26 7.53
N PHE A 192 5.99 -1.15 6.85
CA PHE A 192 4.77 -0.39 7.10
C PHE A 192 4.18 0.22 5.82
N MET A 193 2.87 0.10 5.67
CA MET A 193 2.07 0.77 4.64
C MET A 193 0.71 1.19 5.21
N THR A 194 0.08 2.22 4.64
CA THR A 194 -1.23 2.70 5.08
C THR A 194 -2.13 3.06 3.91
N ASP A 195 -3.45 2.94 4.12
CA ASP A 195 -4.48 3.41 3.18
C ASP A 195 -4.70 4.93 3.22
N GLY A 196 -4.04 5.64 4.16
CA GLY A 196 -4.21 7.07 4.36
C GLY A 196 -5.45 7.45 5.18
N PHE A 197 -6.27 6.48 5.56
CA PHE A 197 -7.55 6.62 6.26
C PHE A 197 -7.64 5.79 7.55
N GLY A 198 -6.48 5.54 8.17
CA GLY A 198 -6.39 4.96 9.52
C GLY A 198 -6.19 3.44 9.54
N THR A 199 -6.03 2.78 8.39
CA THR A 199 -5.57 1.39 8.30
C THR A 199 -4.07 1.35 8.05
N GLY A 200 -3.36 0.60 8.87
CA GLY A 200 -1.94 0.30 8.67
C GLY A 200 -1.73 -1.20 8.48
N PHE A 201 -0.66 -1.56 7.76
CA PHE A 201 -0.27 -2.94 7.49
C PHE A 201 1.21 -3.12 7.84
N SER A 202 1.53 -4.26 8.47
CA SER A 202 2.89 -4.71 8.74
C SER A 202 2.96 -6.24 8.79
N SER A 203 4.15 -6.80 8.75
CA SER A 203 4.37 -8.16 9.25
C SER A 203 4.46 -8.14 10.78
N LYS A 204 4.29 -9.30 11.41
CA LYS A 204 4.47 -9.48 12.86
C LYS A 204 5.91 -9.24 13.34
N LEU A 205 6.86 -8.89 12.47
CA LEU A 205 8.19 -8.39 12.87
C LEU A 205 8.07 -7.23 13.86
N ILE A 206 7.07 -6.34 13.72
CA ILE A 206 6.86 -5.23 14.67
C ILE A 206 6.66 -5.72 16.12
N LEU A 207 6.08 -6.91 16.31
CA LEU A 207 5.89 -7.52 17.62
C LEU A 207 7.20 -8.13 18.13
N ASP A 208 7.92 -8.84 17.27
CA ASP A 208 9.20 -9.49 17.59
C ASP A 208 10.29 -8.48 17.98
N GLU A 209 10.31 -7.32 17.33
CA GLU A 209 11.27 -6.25 17.60
C GLU A 209 10.92 -5.43 18.85
N ASN A 210 9.70 -5.55 19.37
CA ASN A 210 9.23 -4.83 20.56
C ASN A 210 8.75 -5.78 21.66
N PRO A 211 9.58 -6.73 22.14
CA PRO A 211 9.15 -7.79 23.06
C PRO A 211 8.76 -7.28 24.46
N THR A 212 9.09 -6.02 24.79
CA THR A 212 8.71 -5.36 26.04
C THR A 212 7.33 -4.70 25.97
N LYS A 213 6.66 -4.76 24.81
CA LYS A 213 5.34 -4.19 24.57
C LYS A 213 4.34 -5.27 24.18
N THR A 214 3.13 -5.14 24.69
CA THR A 214 2.00 -5.93 24.20
C THR A 214 1.52 -5.37 22.87
N GLU A 215 0.87 -6.20 22.05
CA GLU A 215 0.28 -5.74 20.79
C GLU A 215 -0.67 -4.55 20.96
N PRO A 216 -1.59 -4.51 21.96
CA PRO A 216 -2.40 -3.32 22.21
C PRO A 216 -1.60 -2.05 22.55
N GLN A 217 -0.43 -2.17 23.17
CA GLN A 217 0.44 -1.01 23.42
C GLN A 217 1.06 -0.50 22.13
N ILE A 218 1.49 -1.39 21.24
CA ILE A 218 1.99 -1.04 19.90
C ILE A 218 0.88 -0.37 19.10
N ASP A 219 -0.33 -0.95 19.08
CA ASP A 219 -1.49 -0.37 18.41
C ASP A 219 -1.84 1.02 18.96
N THR A 220 -1.73 1.20 20.28
CA THR A 220 -1.93 2.52 20.91
C THR A 220 -0.87 3.52 20.44
N ILE A 221 0.41 3.13 20.37
CA ILE A 221 1.48 4.03 19.89
C ILE A 221 1.20 4.44 18.44
N MET A 222 0.93 3.48 17.55
CA MET A 222 0.62 3.75 16.15
C MET A 222 -0.65 4.59 15.99
N ASN A 223 -1.66 4.38 16.82
CA ASN A 223 -2.84 5.24 16.82
C ASN A 223 -2.50 6.69 17.21
N ARG A 224 -1.73 6.87 18.28
CA ARG A 224 -1.45 8.19 18.85
C ARG A 224 -0.48 9.02 18.02
N PHE A 225 0.50 8.40 17.37
CA PHE A 225 1.50 9.10 16.56
C PHE A 225 1.16 9.13 15.06
N MET A 226 0.38 8.17 14.56
CA MET A 226 0.13 8.00 13.12
C MET A 226 -1.37 7.96 12.77
N GLY A 227 -2.27 7.96 13.75
CA GLY A 227 -3.71 7.89 13.48
C GLY A 227 -4.20 6.51 13.03
N ILE A 228 -3.37 5.47 13.17
CA ILE A 228 -3.73 4.11 12.77
C ILE A 228 -4.69 3.53 13.81
N ASN A 229 -5.97 3.40 13.45
CA ASN A 229 -7.01 2.82 14.32
C ASN A 229 -7.24 1.33 14.02
N ARG A 230 -6.80 0.86 12.85
CA ARG A 230 -6.83 -0.55 12.44
C ARG A 230 -5.44 -0.96 11.97
N TYR A 231 -4.69 -1.67 12.81
CA TYR A 231 -3.33 -2.10 12.48
C TYR A 231 -3.25 -3.60 12.18
N ILE A 232 -3.31 -3.93 10.90
CA ILE A 232 -3.34 -5.31 10.39
C ILE A 232 -1.91 -5.86 10.36
N LYS A 233 -1.69 -7.01 10.99
CA LYS A 233 -0.37 -7.66 11.08
C LYS A 233 -0.41 -9.05 10.49
N MET A 234 0.41 -9.30 9.49
CA MET A 234 0.52 -10.56 8.78
C MET A 234 1.66 -11.43 9.32
N ASP A 235 1.57 -12.74 9.17
CA ASP A 235 2.68 -13.61 9.56
C ASP A 235 3.91 -13.33 8.71
N LYS A 236 5.09 -13.40 9.34
CA LYS A 236 6.37 -13.22 8.64
C LYS A 236 6.55 -14.34 7.63
N LEU A 237 7.20 -14.03 6.52
CA LEU A 237 7.46 -15.04 5.51
C LEU A 237 8.65 -15.95 5.91
N PRO A 238 8.62 -17.26 5.59
CA PRO A 238 9.67 -18.21 5.98
C PRO A 238 11.07 -17.94 5.41
N TYR A 239 11.17 -17.50 4.15
CA TYR A 239 12.44 -17.35 3.44
C TYR A 239 12.88 -15.89 3.31
N ASP A 240 11.95 -14.92 3.32
CA ASP A 240 12.33 -13.50 3.46
C ASP A 240 12.88 -13.26 4.86
N VAL A 241 14.19 -13.06 4.96
CA VAL A 241 14.89 -12.88 6.24
C VAL A 241 14.88 -11.43 6.76
N ILE A 242 14.39 -10.45 5.98
CA ILE A 242 14.13 -9.10 6.50
C ILE A 242 12.70 -8.97 7.04
N HIS A 243 11.78 -9.81 6.57
CA HIS A 243 10.38 -9.87 6.99
C HIS A 243 9.59 -8.56 6.73
N HIS A 244 9.93 -7.83 5.67
CA HIS A 244 9.26 -6.58 5.32
C HIS A 244 8.10 -6.83 4.35
N ILE A 245 6.98 -6.10 4.54
CA ILE A 245 5.82 -6.24 3.66
C ILE A 245 6.04 -5.67 2.26
N ASP A 246 6.92 -4.67 2.11
CA ASP A 246 7.23 -4.06 0.81
C ASP A 246 7.93 -5.00 -0.19
N MET A 247 8.40 -6.16 0.28
CA MET A 247 8.98 -7.21 -0.55
C MET A 247 7.94 -8.07 -1.25
N HIS A 248 6.67 -8.03 -0.84
CA HIS A 248 5.62 -8.92 -1.38
C HIS A 248 4.23 -8.28 -1.47
N MET A 249 4.04 -7.06 -0.96
CA MET A 249 2.77 -6.33 -0.97
C MET A 249 3.02 -4.86 -1.30
N LYS A 250 2.07 -4.22 -1.99
CA LYS A 250 1.97 -2.76 -2.09
C LYS A 250 0.51 -2.31 -2.16
N LEU A 251 0.17 -1.20 -1.52
CA LEU A 251 -1.12 -0.53 -1.74
C LEU A 251 -1.02 0.41 -2.94
N LEU A 252 -1.96 0.30 -3.88
CA LEU A 252 -2.00 1.13 -5.09
C LEU A 252 -2.96 2.31 -4.98
N ASP A 253 -3.99 2.14 -4.16
CA ASP A 253 -4.98 3.15 -3.78
C ASP A 253 -5.65 2.71 -2.46
N GLU A 254 -6.71 3.41 -2.08
CA GLU A 254 -7.45 3.21 -0.84
C GLU A 254 -8.10 1.80 -0.69
N GLU A 255 -8.24 1.03 -1.77
CA GLU A 255 -8.89 -0.29 -1.77
C GLU A 255 -8.16 -1.39 -2.56
N THR A 256 -7.04 -1.09 -3.22
CA THR A 256 -6.35 -2.02 -4.12
C THR A 256 -5.00 -2.45 -3.57
N ILE A 257 -4.86 -3.77 -3.36
CA ILE A 257 -3.62 -4.43 -2.94
C ILE A 257 -2.96 -5.08 -4.15
N LEU A 258 -1.71 -4.70 -4.44
CA LEU A 258 -0.81 -5.46 -5.29
C LEU A 258 -0.09 -6.52 -4.45
N MET A 259 -0.26 -7.80 -4.77
CA MET A 259 0.31 -8.92 -4.02
C MET A 259 1.20 -9.78 -4.93
N GLY A 260 2.40 -10.08 -4.45
CA GLY A 260 3.31 -11.01 -5.12
C GLY A 260 2.68 -12.39 -5.33
N GLU A 261 3.04 -13.07 -6.41
CA GLU A 261 2.58 -14.42 -6.74
C GLU A 261 3.77 -15.30 -7.13
N TYR A 262 3.99 -16.34 -6.34
CA TYR A 262 4.94 -17.41 -6.66
C TYR A 262 4.20 -18.59 -7.30
N PRO A 263 4.90 -19.48 -8.02
CA PRO A 263 4.34 -20.78 -8.36
C PRO A 263 3.84 -21.52 -7.13
N ALA A 264 2.77 -22.31 -7.29
CA ALA A 264 2.14 -23.03 -6.19
C ALA A 264 3.15 -23.89 -5.41
N GLY A 265 3.19 -23.71 -4.09
CA GLY A 265 4.07 -24.48 -3.19
C GLY A 265 5.55 -24.06 -3.18
N VAL A 266 5.93 -23.00 -3.91
CA VAL A 266 7.32 -22.55 -4.03
C VAL A 266 7.61 -21.37 -3.10
N ALA A 267 8.77 -21.42 -2.45
CA ALA A 267 9.29 -20.37 -1.58
C ALA A 267 8.24 -19.84 -0.59
N ASP A 268 8.08 -18.52 -0.51
CA ASP A 268 7.11 -17.87 0.37
C ASP A 268 5.68 -17.87 -0.18
N GLY A 269 5.45 -18.39 -1.38
CA GLY A 269 4.14 -18.43 -2.04
C GLY A 269 3.00 -18.89 -1.12
N PRO A 270 3.10 -20.06 -0.45
CA PRO A 270 2.07 -20.51 0.49
C PRO A 270 1.75 -19.52 1.61
N GLN A 271 2.75 -18.86 2.18
CA GLN A 271 2.54 -17.90 3.27
C GLN A 271 1.99 -16.56 2.74
N ILE A 272 2.41 -16.13 1.55
CA ILE A 272 1.87 -14.97 0.85
C ILE A 272 0.36 -15.17 0.57
N GLU A 273 -0.06 -16.35 0.08
CA GLU A 273 -1.49 -16.66 -0.10
C GLU A 273 -2.25 -16.67 1.23
N ALA A 274 -1.67 -17.27 2.28
CA ALA A 274 -2.30 -17.29 3.60
C ALA A 274 -2.49 -15.89 4.18
N ASN A 275 -1.48 -15.01 4.02
CA ASN A 275 -1.54 -13.62 4.42
C ASN A 275 -2.60 -12.84 3.63
N LEU A 276 -2.65 -13.03 2.30
CA LEU A 276 -3.67 -12.43 1.44
C LEU A 276 -5.08 -12.86 1.87
N LEU A 277 -5.30 -14.17 2.04
CA LEU A 277 -6.57 -14.74 2.50
C LEU A 277 -6.96 -14.19 3.87
N TYR A 278 -6.01 -14.06 4.80
CA TYR A 278 -6.25 -13.44 6.09
C TYR A 278 -6.76 -12.00 5.93
N VAL A 279 -6.13 -11.19 5.07
CA VAL A 279 -6.56 -9.80 4.84
C VAL A 279 -7.96 -9.74 4.25
N ILE A 280 -8.19 -10.38 3.11
CA ILE A 280 -9.46 -10.25 2.36
C ILE A 280 -10.65 -10.95 3.05
N SER A 281 -10.41 -11.92 3.94
CA SER A 281 -11.49 -12.62 4.67
C SER A 281 -11.93 -11.89 5.94
N ASN A 282 -11.09 -11.00 6.49
CA ASN A 282 -11.33 -10.38 7.79
C ASN A 282 -11.53 -8.88 7.71
N PHE A 283 -11.12 -8.22 6.62
CA PHE A 283 -11.13 -6.76 6.54
C PHE A 283 -11.67 -6.27 5.20
N ASN A 284 -12.44 -5.18 5.27
CA ASN A 284 -12.84 -4.37 4.13
C ASN A 284 -11.91 -3.16 3.97
N SER A 285 -11.89 -2.54 2.80
CA SER A 285 -11.27 -1.24 2.52
C SER A 285 -11.88 -0.13 3.38
N VAL A 286 -11.29 1.07 3.32
CA VAL A 286 -11.87 2.28 3.96
C VAL A 286 -13.30 2.56 3.49
N TYR A 287 -13.66 2.15 2.27
CA TYR A 287 -15.01 2.33 1.73
C TYR A 287 -16.02 1.31 2.24
N GLY A 288 -15.59 0.36 3.09
CA GLY A 288 -16.46 -0.69 3.63
C GLY A 288 -16.73 -1.84 2.65
N THR A 289 -16.11 -1.85 1.48
CA THR A 289 -16.15 -2.93 0.47
C THR A 289 -14.92 -3.85 0.59
N PRO A 290 -14.95 -5.08 0.06
CA PRO A 290 -13.76 -5.93 0.01
C PRO A 290 -12.60 -5.27 -0.75
N TYR A 291 -11.36 -5.56 -0.33
CA TYR A 291 -10.17 -5.13 -1.07
C TYR A 291 -10.15 -5.73 -2.49
N LYS A 292 -9.75 -4.91 -3.47
CA LYS A 292 -9.36 -5.36 -4.81
C LYS A 292 -7.94 -5.92 -4.74
N VAL A 293 -7.68 -7.00 -5.47
CA VAL A 293 -6.37 -7.65 -5.47
C VAL A 293 -5.84 -7.70 -6.90
N VAL A 294 -4.66 -7.13 -7.10
CA VAL A 294 -3.85 -7.27 -8.32
C VAL A 294 -2.71 -8.23 -8.00
N ARG A 295 -2.54 -9.28 -8.80
CA ARG A 295 -1.44 -10.24 -8.64
C ARG A 295 -0.26 -9.84 -9.51
N ILE A 296 0.96 -9.97 -8.99
CA ILE A 296 2.18 -9.71 -9.74
C ILE A 296 3.15 -10.89 -9.62
N PRO A 297 3.62 -11.48 -10.72
CA PRO A 297 4.49 -12.66 -10.67
C PRO A 297 5.83 -12.30 -10.03
N MET A 298 6.26 -13.08 -9.05
CA MET A 298 7.57 -12.94 -8.42
C MET A 298 8.59 -13.72 -9.25
N PRO A 299 9.59 -13.05 -9.85
CA PRO A 299 10.47 -13.70 -10.82
C PRO A 299 11.52 -14.56 -10.12
N ALA A 300 11.98 -15.60 -10.81
CA ALA A 300 13.09 -16.43 -10.35
C ALA A 300 14.43 -15.80 -10.75
N ASP A 301 15.43 -15.91 -9.88
CA ASP A 301 16.82 -15.59 -10.21
C ASP A 301 17.47 -16.81 -10.86
N ASN A 302 17.76 -16.74 -12.17
CA ASN A 302 18.34 -17.84 -12.95
C ASN A 302 17.58 -19.18 -12.80
N GLY A 303 16.24 -19.09 -12.70
CA GLY A 303 15.37 -20.25 -12.50
C GLY A 303 15.35 -20.81 -11.07
N GLN A 304 16.01 -20.13 -10.12
CA GLN A 304 15.98 -20.46 -8.70
C GLN A 304 15.14 -19.43 -7.92
N TYR A 305 14.41 -19.93 -6.92
CA TYR A 305 13.66 -19.11 -5.98
C TYR A 305 14.36 -19.08 -4.62
N PRO A 306 13.98 -18.16 -3.71
CA PRO A 306 14.71 -17.98 -2.46
C PRO A 306 14.74 -19.15 -1.48
N ASN A 307 13.87 -20.14 -1.64
CA ASN A 307 13.94 -21.40 -0.89
C ASN A 307 15.09 -22.32 -1.30
N THR A 308 15.94 -21.88 -2.23
CA THR A 308 17.13 -22.60 -2.69
C THR A 308 18.35 -21.71 -2.55
N THR A 309 18.85 -21.13 -3.66
CA THR A 309 19.97 -20.18 -3.68
C THR A 309 19.64 -18.92 -4.49
N GLY A 310 18.39 -18.75 -4.94
CA GLY A 310 17.98 -17.58 -5.72
C GLY A 310 17.81 -16.33 -4.86
N ASP A 311 18.08 -15.17 -5.43
CA ASP A 311 17.82 -13.87 -4.79
C ASP A 311 16.31 -13.57 -4.66
N TYR A 312 15.98 -12.66 -3.75
CA TYR A 312 14.61 -12.20 -3.45
C TYR A 312 14.08 -11.20 -4.48
N PHE A 313 14.10 -11.55 -5.77
CA PHE A 313 13.58 -10.62 -6.79
C PHE A 313 12.10 -10.32 -6.53
N THR A 314 11.76 -9.04 -6.57
CA THR A 314 10.42 -8.55 -6.27
C THR A 314 10.04 -7.39 -7.17
N TYR A 315 8.81 -7.37 -7.66
CA TYR A 315 8.27 -6.21 -8.36
C TYR A 315 7.47 -5.28 -7.46
N THR A 316 7.03 -5.74 -6.28
CA THR A 316 6.21 -4.93 -5.35
C THR A 316 7.00 -3.79 -4.71
N ASN A 317 8.34 -3.92 -4.64
CA ASN A 317 9.27 -2.95 -4.05
C ASN A 317 9.48 -1.70 -4.95
N SER A 318 8.35 -1.16 -5.41
CA SER A 318 8.17 0.04 -6.22
C SER A 318 7.84 1.25 -5.35
N SER A 319 8.01 2.47 -5.87
CA SER A 319 7.70 3.70 -5.13
C SER A 319 6.88 4.68 -5.97
N PHE A 320 5.85 5.26 -5.35
CA PHE A 320 5.10 6.38 -5.91
C PHE A 320 5.90 7.69 -5.78
N ILE A 321 5.83 8.50 -6.83
CA ILE A 321 6.39 9.85 -6.90
C ILE A 321 5.40 10.72 -7.68
N ASN A 322 4.37 11.22 -7.00
CA ASN A 322 3.25 11.92 -7.62
C ASN A 322 2.69 11.15 -8.84
N LYS A 323 2.89 11.63 -10.07
CA LYS A 323 2.34 11.02 -11.30
C LYS A 323 3.22 9.90 -11.87
N THR A 324 4.37 9.64 -11.26
CA THR A 324 5.31 8.59 -11.66
C THR A 324 5.31 7.46 -10.63
N ILE A 325 5.46 6.21 -11.09
CA ILE A 325 5.78 5.06 -10.24
C ILE A 325 7.04 4.39 -10.77
N ILE A 326 8.05 4.25 -9.91
CA ILE A 326 9.29 3.54 -10.24
C ILE A 326 9.18 2.09 -9.80
N VAL A 327 9.45 1.16 -10.70
CA VAL A 327 9.30 -0.29 -10.50
C VAL A 327 10.66 -0.96 -10.69
N PRO A 328 11.12 -1.82 -9.75
CA PRO A 328 12.38 -2.53 -9.92
C PRO A 328 12.29 -3.48 -11.11
N THR A 329 13.38 -3.59 -11.86
CA THR A 329 13.51 -4.52 -13.01
C THR A 329 14.84 -5.26 -12.92
N TYR A 330 14.94 -6.40 -13.58
CA TYR A 330 16.08 -7.32 -13.42
C TYR A 330 16.75 -7.72 -14.73
N GLY A 331 16.36 -7.11 -15.86
CA GLY A 331 16.90 -7.45 -17.18
C GLY A 331 16.39 -8.81 -17.70
N ILE A 332 15.19 -9.20 -17.29
CA ILE A 332 14.57 -10.51 -17.61
C ILE A 332 13.21 -10.32 -18.30
N SER A 333 12.70 -11.37 -18.94
CA SER A 333 11.43 -11.31 -19.68
C SER A 333 10.24 -10.86 -18.82
N ASP A 334 10.23 -11.27 -17.56
CA ASP A 334 9.13 -11.03 -16.62
C ASP A 334 8.97 -9.55 -16.29
N ASP A 335 10.01 -8.74 -16.48
CA ASP A 335 9.97 -7.28 -16.29
C ASP A 335 8.89 -6.64 -17.16
N THR A 336 8.71 -7.14 -18.40
CA THR A 336 7.71 -6.59 -19.32
C THR A 336 6.30 -6.86 -18.81
N THR A 337 6.04 -8.05 -18.28
CA THR A 337 4.76 -8.44 -17.70
C THR A 337 4.47 -7.61 -16.45
N ALA A 338 5.45 -7.47 -15.55
CA ALA A 338 5.31 -6.68 -14.33
C ALA A 338 4.96 -5.22 -14.64
N LEU A 339 5.70 -4.57 -15.56
CA LEU A 339 5.44 -3.19 -15.95
C LEU A 339 4.05 -3.04 -16.61
N GLN A 340 3.59 -4.04 -17.37
CA GLN A 340 2.25 -4.00 -17.96
C GLN A 340 1.15 -4.08 -16.89
N ILE A 341 1.30 -4.94 -15.88
CA ILE A 341 0.37 -5.03 -14.75
C ILE A 341 0.26 -3.68 -14.03
N TYR A 342 1.39 -3.01 -13.78
CA TYR A 342 1.38 -1.66 -13.20
C TYR A 342 0.64 -0.65 -14.08
N ARG A 343 0.86 -0.66 -15.40
CA ARG A 343 0.17 0.27 -16.33
C ARG A 343 -1.33 0.06 -16.39
N GLU A 344 -1.77 -1.20 -16.27
CA GLU A 344 -3.20 -1.54 -16.23
C GLU A 344 -3.86 -1.15 -14.90
N ALA A 345 -3.15 -1.37 -13.79
CA ALA A 345 -3.63 -1.04 -12.45
C ALA A 345 -3.57 0.48 -12.16
N LEU A 346 -2.66 1.22 -12.81
CA LEU A 346 -2.44 2.65 -12.61
C LEU A 346 -2.52 3.44 -13.94
N PRO A 347 -3.71 3.53 -14.59
CA PRO A 347 -3.85 4.26 -15.84
C PRO A 347 -3.41 5.72 -15.74
N GLY A 348 -2.62 6.16 -16.74
CA GLY A 348 -2.09 7.53 -16.83
C GLY A 348 -0.84 7.79 -15.99
N TYR A 349 -0.49 6.93 -15.03
CA TYR A 349 0.79 7.06 -14.33
C TYR A 349 1.94 6.76 -15.28
N ASN A 350 3.03 7.52 -15.13
CA ASN A 350 4.29 7.22 -15.77
C ASN A 350 4.97 6.04 -15.06
N VAL A 351 4.81 4.83 -15.60
CA VAL A 351 5.41 3.60 -15.05
C VAL A 351 6.81 3.39 -15.62
N VAL A 352 7.82 3.51 -14.75
CA VAL A 352 9.23 3.48 -15.11
C VAL A 352 9.94 2.30 -14.48
N GLY A 353 10.55 1.44 -15.30
CA GLY A 353 11.44 0.38 -14.82
C GLY A 353 12.85 0.92 -14.52
N ILE A 354 13.38 0.62 -13.33
CA ILE A 354 14.80 0.89 -12.99
C ILE A 354 15.47 -0.43 -12.65
N ASN A 355 16.63 -0.70 -13.25
CA ASN A 355 17.35 -1.96 -13.04
C ASN A 355 17.90 -2.02 -11.61
N SER A 356 17.43 -3.00 -10.83
CA SER A 356 17.72 -3.19 -9.42
C SER A 356 18.58 -4.43 -9.13
N LEU A 357 19.16 -5.07 -10.16
CA LEU A 357 20.06 -6.23 -9.98
C LEU A 357 21.21 -5.93 -9.01
N ALA A 358 21.70 -4.69 -9.00
CA ALA A 358 22.85 -4.31 -8.18
C ALA A 358 22.56 -4.36 -6.66
N SER A 359 21.31 -4.15 -6.23
CA SER A 359 20.96 -4.07 -4.81
C SER A 359 20.22 -5.30 -4.30
N ILE A 360 19.57 -6.08 -5.17
CA ILE A 360 18.62 -7.11 -4.75
C ILE A 360 19.26 -8.25 -3.96
N GLY A 361 20.51 -8.61 -4.24
CA GLY A 361 21.28 -9.57 -3.43
C GLY A 361 21.59 -9.09 -2.01
N ALA A 362 21.42 -7.78 -1.72
CA ALA A 362 21.43 -7.23 -0.37
C ALA A 362 20.04 -7.19 0.29
N LEU A 363 19.03 -7.81 -0.35
CA LEU A 363 17.64 -7.94 0.08
C LEU A 363 16.84 -6.63 0.06
N GLY A 364 17.06 -5.79 -0.96
CA GLY A 364 16.22 -4.60 -1.16
C GLY A 364 16.35 -4.00 -2.56
N ALA A 365 15.33 -3.26 -2.98
CA ALA A 365 15.27 -2.60 -4.29
C ALA A 365 14.88 -1.12 -4.15
N LEU A 366 14.04 -0.59 -5.04
CA LEU A 366 13.75 0.84 -5.14
C LEU A 366 13.02 1.40 -3.92
N HIS A 367 12.00 0.68 -3.44
CA HIS A 367 11.23 1.13 -2.28
C HIS A 367 12.09 1.20 -1.03
N CYS A 368 13.01 0.25 -0.83
CA CYS A 368 13.92 0.21 0.33
C CYS A 368 14.94 1.37 0.37
N ILE A 369 15.22 2.03 -0.75
CA ILE A 369 16.24 3.10 -0.85
C ILE A 369 15.63 4.48 -1.16
N THR A 370 14.32 4.62 -0.95
CA THR A 370 13.58 5.86 -1.19
C THR A 370 12.61 6.15 -0.07
N LYS A 371 12.31 7.43 0.17
CA LYS A 371 11.29 7.84 1.15
C LYS A 371 10.52 9.08 0.72
N GLU A 372 9.20 8.96 0.69
CA GLU A 372 8.26 10.04 0.37
C GLU A 372 8.15 11.10 1.48
N ILE A 373 7.91 12.35 1.08
CA ILE A 373 7.60 13.47 1.99
C ILE A 373 6.30 14.12 1.53
N GLY A 374 5.28 14.07 2.39
CA GLY A 374 3.98 14.69 2.14
C GLY A 374 4.06 16.20 2.00
N THR A 375 3.13 16.79 1.23
CA THR A 375 3.06 18.25 1.03
C THR A 375 2.73 19.04 2.30
N SER A 376 3.26 20.25 2.44
CA SER A 376 2.89 21.15 3.55
C SER A 376 1.50 21.76 3.41
N ASP A 377 0.89 21.70 2.22
CA ASP A 377 -0.45 22.26 1.89
C ASP A 377 -1.32 21.19 1.21
N PRO A 378 -1.79 20.16 1.97
CA PRO A 378 -2.50 19.02 1.41
C PRO A 378 -3.94 19.37 1.06
N LEU A 379 -4.31 19.09 -0.19
CA LEU A 379 -5.70 18.98 -0.63
C LEU A 379 -6.03 17.49 -0.79
N LEU A 380 -6.65 16.91 0.23
CA LEU A 380 -7.03 15.51 0.26
C LEU A 380 -8.30 15.29 -0.57
N ILE A 381 -8.24 14.37 -1.51
CA ILE A 381 -9.39 13.93 -2.31
C ILE A 381 -9.40 12.39 -2.31
N SER A 382 -10.52 11.79 -1.91
CA SER A 382 -10.73 10.33 -1.93
C SER A 382 -12.10 10.00 -2.50
N HIS A 383 -12.14 9.02 -3.39
CA HIS A 383 -13.34 8.60 -4.10
C HIS A 383 -13.22 7.13 -4.45
N GLN A 384 -14.24 6.34 -4.08
CA GLN A 384 -14.32 4.96 -4.51
C GLN A 384 -14.78 4.89 -5.98
N PRO A 385 -13.98 4.33 -6.90
CA PRO A 385 -14.36 4.22 -8.30
C PRO A 385 -15.66 3.42 -8.48
N LEU A 386 -16.54 3.91 -9.35
CA LEU A 386 -17.80 3.24 -9.66
C LEU A 386 -17.51 1.88 -10.34
N PRO A 387 -18.21 0.81 -9.94
CA PRO A 387 -18.13 -0.47 -10.63
C PRO A 387 -18.91 -0.41 -11.95
N ASP A 388 -18.66 -1.39 -12.81
CA ASP A 388 -19.55 -1.67 -13.94
C ASP A 388 -20.99 -1.86 -13.44
N THR A 389 -21.97 -1.38 -14.20
CA THR A 389 -23.37 -1.31 -13.78
C THR A 389 -24.31 -1.85 -14.86
N TYR A 390 -25.41 -2.48 -14.45
CA TYR A 390 -26.51 -2.84 -15.36
C TYR A 390 -27.60 -1.75 -15.43
N ASP A 391 -27.45 -0.67 -14.66
CA ASP A 391 -28.38 0.45 -14.67
C ASP A 391 -28.12 1.36 -15.88
N ASP A 392 -29.03 1.36 -16.84
CA ASP A 392 -28.98 2.19 -18.05
C ASP A 392 -30.04 3.30 -18.04
N VAL A 393 -30.76 3.49 -16.92
CA VAL A 393 -31.90 4.42 -16.82
C VAL A 393 -31.71 5.50 -15.77
N ASN A 394 -30.98 5.24 -14.68
CA ASN A 394 -30.77 6.21 -13.60
C ASN A 394 -29.39 6.90 -13.71
N PRO A 395 -29.26 8.15 -13.20
CA PRO A 395 -27.97 8.82 -13.08
C PRO A 395 -27.00 8.09 -12.14
N TYR A 396 -25.71 8.09 -12.48
CA TYR A 396 -24.65 7.47 -11.70
C TYR A 396 -24.07 8.48 -10.69
N SER A 397 -24.33 8.25 -9.40
CA SER A 397 -23.89 9.14 -8.32
C SER A 397 -22.38 9.02 -8.10
N VAL A 398 -21.66 10.15 -8.22
CA VAL A 398 -20.24 10.27 -7.90
C VAL A 398 -20.11 11.08 -6.61
N GLN A 399 -19.57 10.44 -5.58
CA GLN A 399 -19.30 11.06 -4.28
C GLN A 399 -17.80 11.09 -4.01
N ALA A 400 -17.24 12.26 -3.73
CA ALA A 400 -15.83 12.40 -3.36
C ALA A 400 -15.70 13.07 -1.98
N TYR A 401 -14.90 12.48 -1.11
CA TYR A 401 -14.41 13.11 0.10
C TYR A 401 -13.33 14.12 -0.29
N MET A 402 -13.48 15.40 0.08
CA MET A 402 -12.54 16.46 -0.24
C MET A 402 -12.29 17.35 0.97
N LYS A 403 -11.01 17.57 1.32
CA LYS A 403 -10.67 18.39 2.48
C LYS A 403 -9.40 19.20 2.31
N HIS A 404 -9.46 20.43 2.80
CA HIS A 404 -8.34 21.37 2.87
C HIS A 404 -8.54 22.28 4.09
N ARG A 405 -7.46 22.73 4.73
CA ARG A 405 -7.54 23.58 5.94
C ARG A 405 -8.26 24.91 5.71
N SER A 406 -8.24 25.42 4.48
CA SER A 406 -8.97 26.64 4.10
C SER A 406 -10.44 26.38 3.70
N GLY A 407 -10.87 25.12 3.67
CA GLY A 407 -12.13 24.70 3.03
C GLY A 407 -12.01 24.54 1.51
N ILE A 408 -13.03 23.90 0.93
CA ILE A 408 -13.17 23.67 -0.51
C ILE A 408 -14.00 24.80 -1.14
N ALA A 409 -13.46 25.45 -2.17
CA ALA A 409 -14.12 26.53 -2.90
C ALA A 409 -15.00 25.98 -4.03
N THR A 410 -14.47 25.08 -4.85
CA THR A 410 -15.20 24.41 -5.91
C THR A 410 -14.77 22.96 -6.03
N ALA A 411 -15.69 22.10 -6.45
CA ALA A 411 -15.42 20.73 -6.81
C ALA A 411 -16.09 20.42 -8.15
N THR A 412 -15.40 19.71 -9.02
CA THR A 412 -15.84 19.47 -10.40
C THR A 412 -15.62 18.00 -10.77
N LEU A 413 -16.68 17.38 -11.28
CA LEU A 413 -16.63 16.07 -11.92
C LEU A 413 -16.41 16.27 -13.42
N TYR A 414 -15.43 15.55 -13.97
CA TYR A 414 -15.16 15.52 -15.40
C TYR A 414 -15.47 14.11 -15.90
N TYR A 415 -16.36 13.96 -16.89
CA TYR A 415 -16.63 12.67 -17.52
C TYR A 415 -16.70 12.73 -19.05
N ARG A 416 -16.45 11.60 -19.72
CA ARG A 416 -16.63 11.42 -21.17
C ARG A 416 -16.95 9.96 -21.48
N THR A 417 -17.50 9.72 -22.67
CA THR A 417 -17.83 8.37 -23.18
C THR A 417 -16.97 7.95 -24.37
N ASP A 418 -16.19 8.87 -24.90
CA ASP A 418 -15.24 8.65 -26.00
C ASP A 418 -13.92 9.33 -25.62
N THR A 419 -12.83 8.57 -25.59
CA THR A 419 -11.49 9.06 -25.24
C THR A 419 -10.91 10.09 -26.22
N THR A 420 -11.53 10.25 -27.40
CA THR A 420 -11.16 11.27 -28.39
C THR A 420 -11.88 12.60 -28.18
N GLN A 421 -12.92 12.63 -27.33
CA GLN A 421 -13.71 13.81 -27.03
C GLN A 421 -13.22 14.51 -25.75
N PRO A 422 -13.46 15.83 -25.61
CA PRO A 422 -13.18 16.54 -24.37
C PRO A 422 -14.09 16.06 -23.24
N TYR A 423 -13.63 16.23 -22.00
CA TYR A 423 -14.44 15.96 -20.82
C TYR A 423 -15.58 16.96 -20.67
N ILE A 424 -16.76 16.43 -20.34
CA ILE A 424 -17.92 17.19 -19.89
C ILE A 424 -17.71 17.51 -18.41
N GLN A 425 -17.88 18.78 -18.04
CA GLN A 425 -17.73 19.28 -16.68
C GLN A 425 -19.08 19.34 -15.98
N VAL A 426 -19.13 18.84 -14.75
CA VAL A 426 -20.31 18.88 -13.88
C VAL A 426 -19.86 19.42 -12.53
N SER A 427 -20.42 20.57 -12.12
CA SER A 427 -20.17 21.10 -10.78
C SER A 427 -20.69 20.13 -9.72
N MET A 428 -19.84 19.80 -8.76
CA MET A 428 -20.23 19.00 -7.61
C MET A 428 -20.81 19.93 -6.53
N ILE A 429 -21.83 19.44 -5.83
CA ILE A 429 -22.48 20.14 -4.73
C ILE A 429 -22.11 19.48 -3.40
N GLN A 430 -21.93 20.31 -2.38
CA GLN A 430 -21.68 19.81 -1.03
C GLN A 430 -22.89 19.00 -0.54
N SER A 431 -22.61 17.85 0.07
CA SER A 431 -23.63 17.01 0.70
C SER A 431 -24.06 17.55 2.07
N GLY A 432 -24.90 16.80 2.80
CA GLY A 432 -25.18 17.08 4.21
C GLY A 432 -23.95 17.02 5.12
N ASN A 433 -22.91 16.27 4.73
CA ASN A 433 -21.58 16.32 5.34
C ASN A 433 -20.70 17.30 4.53
N PRO A 434 -20.09 18.32 5.17
CA PRO A 434 -19.31 19.34 4.48
C PRO A 434 -18.05 18.83 3.78
N ASP A 435 -17.51 17.69 4.22
CA ASP A 435 -16.31 17.10 3.63
C ASP A 435 -16.63 16.26 2.36
N TYR A 436 -17.90 16.10 1.99
CA TYR A 436 -18.31 15.32 0.82
C TYR A 436 -18.94 16.18 -0.27
N GLN A 437 -18.46 15.97 -1.49
CA GLN A 437 -18.94 16.60 -2.72
C GLN A 437 -19.64 15.54 -3.59
N LEU A 438 -20.77 15.92 -4.20
CA LEU A 438 -21.65 15.03 -4.97
C LEU A 438 -21.93 15.60 -6.36
N ALA A 439 -21.85 14.77 -7.38
CA ALA A 439 -22.41 15.03 -8.71
C ALA A 439 -22.99 13.73 -9.26
N ALA A 440 -23.70 13.80 -10.38
CA ALA A 440 -24.17 12.61 -11.07
C ALA A 440 -23.83 12.67 -12.57
N ILE A 441 -23.41 11.54 -13.11
CA ILE A 441 -23.27 11.34 -14.54
C ILE A 441 -24.65 10.91 -15.08
N PRO A 442 -25.20 11.56 -16.12
CA PRO A 442 -26.47 11.14 -16.72
C PRO A 442 -26.43 9.67 -17.19
N PRO A 443 -27.57 8.95 -17.20
CA PRO A 443 -27.64 7.58 -17.67
C PRO A 443 -27.06 7.45 -19.08
N GLN A 444 -26.35 6.35 -19.35
CA GLN A 444 -25.74 6.08 -20.64
C GLN A 444 -26.30 4.79 -21.24
N ALA A 445 -26.30 4.70 -22.56
CA ALA A 445 -26.77 3.51 -23.26
C ALA A 445 -25.92 2.27 -22.92
N VAL A 446 -26.55 1.11 -22.91
CA VAL A 446 -25.89 -0.19 -22.82
C VAL A 446 -24.71 -0.28 -23.79
N GLY A 447 -23.58 -0.78 -23.27
CA GLY A 447 -22.32 -0.93 -24.00
C GLY A 447 -21.38 0.27 -23.86
N THR A 448 -21.85 1.41 -23.36
CA THR A 448 -21.03 2.62 -23.16
C THR A 448 -20.00 2.40 -22.05
N THR A 449 -18.76 2.81 -22.30
CA THR A 449 -17.73 2.96 -21.26
C THR A 449 -17.60 4.43 -20.90
N ILE A 450 -17.72 4.74 -19.61
CA ILE A 450 -17.57 6.08 -19.09
C ILE A 450 -16.17 6.19 -18.50
N TYR A 451 -15.49 7.31 -18.79
CA TYR A 451 -14.19 7.67 -18.24
C TYR A 451 -14.34 8.96 -17.45
N TYR A 452 -13.86 9.01 -16.22
CA TYR A 452 -14.08 10.17 -15.36
C TYR A 452 -12.99 10.37 -14.30
N TYR A 453 -12.91 11.60 -13.79
CA TYR A 453 -12.07 12.01 -12.68
C TYR A 453 -12.73 13.18 -11.94
N VAL A 454 -12.22 13.52 -10.76
CA VAL A 454 -12.69 14.67 -9.98
C VAL A 454 -11.58 15.66 -9.71
N GLU A 455 -11.94 16.92 -9.59
CA GLU A 455 -11.07 18.04 -9.23
C GLU A 455 -11.62 18.75 -8.00
N GLY A 456 -10.73 19.13 -7.09
CA GLY A 456 -11.01 20.04 -6.00
C GLY A 456 -10.18 21.30 -6.14
N VAL A 457 -10.78 22.44 -5.79
CA VAL A 457 -10.09 23.72 -5.63
C VAL A 457 -10.38 24.21 -4.21
N ALA A 458 -9.33 24.39 -3.42
CA ALA A 458 -9.42 24.96 -2.08
C ALA A 458 -9.62 26.47 -2.13
N VAL A 459 -10.14 27.04 -1.03
CA VAL A 459 -10.26 28.51 -0.87
C VAL A 459 -8.90 29.23 -0.94
N SER A 460 -7.80 28.56 -0.59
CA SER A 460 -6.43 29.06 -0.78
C SER A 460 -6.02 29.21 -2.25
N GLY A 461 -6.78 28.62 -3.19
CA GLY A 461 -6.44 28.49 -4.59
C GLY A 461 -5.68 27.21 -4.95
N LYS A 462 -5.32 26.37 -3.96
CA LYS A 462 -4.72 25.05 -4.18
C LYS A 462 -5.68 24.18 -5.01
N GLN A 463 -5.16 23.51 -6.04
CA GLN A 463 -5.93 22.63 -6.91
C GLN A 463 -5.34 21.23 -6.88
N GLN A 464 -6.19 20.21 -6.99
CA GLN A 464 -5.78 18.82 -7.09
C GLN A 464 -6.85 18.02 -7.84
N VAL A 465 -6.41 16.98 -8.53
CA VAL A 465 -7.28 16.02 -9.23
C VAL A 465 -7.07 14.61 -8.69
N ARG A 466 -8.12 13.78 -8.78
CA ARG A 466 -8.03 12.33 -8.55
C ARG A 466 -8.68 11.55 -9.69
N PRO A 467 -8.00 10.54 -10.26
CA PRO A 467 -6.63 10.12 -9.93
C PRO A 467 -5.59 11.20 -10.30
N MET A 468 -4.43 11.21 -9.62
CA MET A 468 -3.42 12.27 -9.74
C MET A 468 -2.90 12.55 -11.18
N PRO A 469 -2.75 11.54 -12.07
CA PRO A 469 -2.36 11.79 -13.46
C PRO A 469 -3.51 12.28 -14.36
N ALA A 470 -4.69 12.60 -13.85
CA ALA A 470 -5.75 13.18 -14.67
C ALA A 470 -5.27 14.49 -15.36
N PRO A 471 -5.72 14.76 -16.61
CA PRO A 471 -6.75 14.04 -17.36
C PRO A 471 -6.28 12.80 -18.13
N ASP A 472 -4.97 12.51 -18.15
CA ASP A 472 -4.42 11.35 -18.86
C ASP A 472 -4.75 10.04 -18.14
N GLY A 473 -4.80 10.08 -16.81
CA GLY A 473 -5.37 9.02 -15.97
C GLY A 473 -6.81 9.28 -15.57
N TYR A 474 -7.59 8.21 -15.44
CA TYR A 474 -9.02 8.29 -15.13
C TYR A 474 -9.51 6.98 -14.54
N TRP A 475 -10.62 7.05 -13.81
CA TRP A 475 -11.44 5.88 -13.52
C TRP A 475 -12.33 5.57 -14.71
N LYS A 476 -12.79 4.32 -14.80
CA LYS A 476 -13.74 3.91 -15.82
C LYS A 476 -14.69 2.85 -15.30
N PHE A 477 -15.90 2.86 -15.85
CA PHE A 477 -16.86 1.78 -15.68
C PHE A 477 -17.69 1.62 -16.96
N LYS A 478 -18.31 0.46 -17.13
CA LYS A 478 -19.12 0.12 -18.28
C LYS A 478 -20.58 -0.07 -17.89
N VAL A 479 -21.48 0.45 -18.73
CA VAL A 479 -22.90 0.10 -18.67
C VAL A 479 -23.10 -1.22 -19.39
N LEU A 480 -23.36 -2.25 -18.61
CA LEU A 480 -23.56 -3.62 -19.05
C LEU A 480 -24.98 -3.79 -19.55
N GLY A 481 -25.14 -4.56 -20.63
CA GLY A 481 -26.47 -4.97 -21.07
C GLY A 481 -27.01 -6.03 -20.14
N SER A 482 -28.27 -5.90 -19.77
CA SER A 482 -29.02 -7.04 -19.25
C SER A 482 -29.08 -8.09 -20.36
N VAL A 483 -28.33 -9.19 -20.20
CA VAL A 483 -28.68 -10.42 -20.91
C VAL A 483 -30.08 -10.78 -20.44
N GLY A 484 -31.06 -10.78 -21.36
CA GLY A 484 -32.49 -10.83 -21.09
C GLY A 484 -32.97 -12.05 -20.31
N ILE A 485 -32.62 -12.10 -19.03
CA ILE A 485 -33.40 -12.68 -17.96
C ILE A 485 -33.71 -11.46 -17.11
N GLY A 486 -34.81 -10.77 -17.44
CA GLY A 486 -35.25 -9.64 -16.63
C GLY A 486 -35.29 -10.07 -15.16
N ASP A 487 -34.92 -9.14 -14.27
CA ASP A 487 -35.19 -9.27 -12.84
C ASP A 487 -36.69 -9.49 -12.65
N GLN A 488 -37.13 -10.74 -12.73
CA GLN A 488 -38.35 -11.14 -12.08
C GLN A 488 -38.12 -10.89 -10.60
N ASN A 489 -39.06 -10.22 -9.95
CA ASN A 489 -39.12 -10.13 -8.50
C ASN A 489 -38.67 -11.46 -7.88
N LEU A 490 -37.47 -11.50 -7.32
CA LEU A 490 -36.93 -12.74 -6.79
C LEU A 490 -37.75 -13.09 -5.56
N ASP A 491 -38.59 -14.14 -5.66
CA ASP A 491 -39.40 -14.62 -4.54
C ASP A 491 -38.51 -15.14 -3.39
N ILE A 492 -37.26 -15.50 -3.71
CA ILE A 492 -36.22 -15.94 -2.77
C ILE A 492 -34.86 -15.32 -3.09
N LEU A 493 -34.03 -15.14 -2.07
CA LEU A 493 -32.66 -14.67 -2.15
C LEU A 493 -31.72 -15.67 -1.42
N PRO A 494 -31.15 -16.64 -2.15
CA PRO A 494 -30.17 -17.56 -1.58
C PRO A 494 -28.87 -16.83 -1.20
N LYS A 495 -28.35 -17.07 0.01
CA LYS A 495 -27.05 -16.58 0.51
C LYS A 495 -25.98 -17.65 0.33
N ALA A 496 -24.71 -17.29 0.39
CA ALA A 496 -23.62 -18.25 0.17
C ALA A 496 -23.70 -19.43 1.17
N PRO A 497 -23.55 -20.69 0.70
CA PRO A 497 -23.49 -21.83 1.59
C PRO A 497 -22.23 -21.75 2.45
N PHE A 498 -22.31 -22.17 3.71
CA PHE A 498 -21.15 -22.15 4.61
C PHE A 498 -21.11 -23.38 5.53
N PRO A 499 -19.92 -23.99 5.73
CA PRO A 499 -18.66 -23.70 5.04
C PRO A 499 -18.68 -24.08 3.55
N ASN A 500 -17.86 -23.40 2.73
CA ASN A 500 -17.66 -23.71 1.31
C ASN A 500 -16.20 -23.37 0.92
N PRO A 501 -15.28 -24.35 0.76
CA PRO A 501 -15.54 -25.78 0.62
C PRO A 501 -16.16 -26.46 1.86
N ALA A 502 -17.11 -27.34 1.60
CA ALA A 502 -17.87 -28.12 2.57
C ALA A 502 -17.22 -29.49 2.79
N ASN A 503 -17.14 -29.93 4.04
CA ASN A 503 -16.61 -31.25 4.43
C ASN A 503 -17.54 -32.04 5.38
N ALA A 504 -18.52 -31.38 6.00
CA ALA A 504 -19.47 -31.98 6.94
C ALA A 504 -20.80 -31.18 6.92
N ILE A 505 -21.42 -30.94 8.09
CA ILE A 505 -22.66 -30.16 8.20
C ILE A 505 -22.46 -28.78 7.56
N THR A 506 -23.25 -28.48 6.53
CA THR A 506 -23.20 -27.25 5.75
C THR A 506 -24.56 -26.59 5.75
N CYS A 507 -24.56 -25.28 6.04
CA CYS A 507 -25.76 -24.45 6.06
C CYS A 507 -26.01 -23.86 4.67
N LEU A 508 -27.26 -23.92 4.22
CA LEU A 508 -27.81 -23.30 3.01
C LEU A 508 -28.80 -22.20 3.43
N PRO A 509 -28.32 -20.96 3.64
CA PRO A 509 -29.17 -19.86 4.06
C PRO A 509 -29.98 -19.29 2.88
N VAL A 510 -31.29 -19.10 3.08
CA VAL A 510 -32.20 -18.53 2.06
C VAL A 510 -33.15 -17.54 2.71
N THR A 511 -33.23 -16.33 2.16
CA THR A 511 -34.24 -15.34 2.53
C THR A 511 -35.41 -15.40 1.55
N GLY A 512 -36.65 -15.24 2.00
CA GLY A 512 -37.83 -15.28 1.12
C GLY A 512 -39.11 -14.90 1.87
N LYS A 513 -40.27 -15.06 1.22
CA LYS A 513 -41.57 -14.79 1.86
C LYS A 513 -42.02 -15.99 2.69
N GLN A 514 -42.56 -15.74 3.89
CA GLN A 514 -43.15 -16.80 4.72
C GLN A 514 -44.31 -17.47 3.97
N GLY A 515 -44.35 -18.80 3.97
CA GLY A 515 -45.37 -19.60 3.27
C GLY A 515 -45.08 -19.87 1.79
N GLU A 516 -44.04 -19.26 1.20
CA GLU A 516 -43.60 -19.54 -0.17
C GLU A 516 -43.15 -21.00 -0.29
N LYS A 517 -43.55 -21.67 -1.38
CA LYS A 517 -43.12 -23.05 -1.63
C LYS A 517 -41.73 -23.04 -2.23
N ILE A 518 -40.82 -23.77 -1.61
CA ILE A 518 -39.44 -23.92 -2.06
C ILE A 518 -39.04 -25.39 -2.11
N ARG A 519 -38.34 -25.76 -3.18
CA ARG A 519 -37.64 -27.02 -3.33
C ARG A 519 -36.15 -26.75 -3.47
N ILE A 520 -35.35 -27.38 -2.61
CA ILE A 520 -33.89 -27.25 -2.58
C ILE A 520 -33.28 -28.60 -2.88
N SER A 521 -32.46 -28.68 -3.92
CA SER A 521 -31.78 -29.91 -4.33
C SER A 521 -30.32 -29.65 -4.68
N ILE A 522 -29.49 -30.69 -4.63
CA ILE A 522 -28.10 -30.66 -5.07
C ILE A 522 -27.98 -31.52 -6.30
N GLN A 523 -27.32 -30.99 -7.33
CA GLN A 523 -27.04 -31.66 -8.60
C GLN A 523 -25.54 -31.77 -8.81
N ASN A 524 -25.10 -32.84 -9.47
CA ASN A 524 -23.71 -32.97 -9.91
C ASN A 524 -23.45 -32.14 -11.18
N ALA A 525 -22.19 -32.11 -11.65
CA ALA A 525 -21.79 -31.37 -12.85
C ALA A 525 -22.53 -31.79 -14.15
N THR A 526 -23.19 -32.96 -14.17
CA THR A 526 -24.02 -33.43 -15.30
C THR A 526 -25.50 -33.08 -15.17
N GLY A 527 -25.90 -32.32 -14.13
CA GLY A 527 -27.28 -31.93 -13.86
C GLY A 527 -28.14 -33.02 -13.19
N HIS A 528 -27.54 -34.15 -12.80
CA HIS A 528 -28.24 -35.23 -12.11
C HIS A 528 -28.41 -34.89 -10.63
N GLN A 529 -29.65 -34.98 -10.12
CA GLN A 529 -29.94 -34.74 -8.71
C GLN A 529 -29.28 -35.81 -7.84
N VAL A 530 -28.37 -35.39 -6.96
CA VAL A 530 -27.67 -36.28 -6.01
C VAL A 530 -28.27 -36.21 -4.60
N MET A 531 -28.96 -35.13 -4.26
CA MET A 531 -29.60 -34.97 -2.94
C MET A 531 -30.82 -34.05 -3.04
N LEU A 532 -31.93 -34.42 -2.40
CA LEU A 532 -33.02 -33.50 -2.10
C LEU A 532 -32.81 -32.98 -0.68
N VAL A 533 -32.66 -31.67 -0.52
CA VAL A 533 -32.39 -31.05 0.78
C VAL A 533 -33.69 -30.72 1.50
N PHE A 534 -34.65 -30.12 0.79
CA PHE A 534 -35.94 -29.73 1.33
C PHE A 534 -36.98 -29.56 0.23
N GLU A 535 -38.24 -29.87 0.52
CA GLU A 535 -39.38 -29.53 -0.31
C GLU A 535 -40.56 -29.21 0.60
N GLY A 536 -41.04 -27.96 0.57
CA GLY A 536 -42.08 -27.51 1.49
C GLY A 536 -42.27 -26.00 1.49
N GLN A 537 -42.98 -25.48 2.49
CA GLN A 537 -43.16 -24.04 2.67
C GLN A 537 -42.07 -23.44 3.57
N MET A 538 -41.66 -22.21 3.28
CA MET A 538 -40.73 -21.45 4.11
C MET A 538 -41.40 -21.06 5.44
N ASN A 539 -40.70 -21.29 6.55
CA ASN A 539 -41.23 -21.11 7.92
C ASN A 539 -41.17 -19.65 8.40
N GLY A 540 -40.34 -18.81 7.76
CA GLY A 540 -40.18 -17.40 8.09
C GLY A 540 -39.48 -16.64 6.96
N VAL A 541 -39.00 -15.43 7.24
CA VAL A 541 -38.28 -14.61 6.24
C VAL A 541 -36.85 -15.09 6.02
N ASP A 542 -36.15 -15.50 7.09
CA ASP A 542 -34.80 -16.09 7.02
C ASP A 542 -34.90 -17.58 7.35
N ASN A 543 -34.52 -18.43 6.40
CA ASN A 543 -34.59 -19.89 6.53
C ASN A 543 -33.19 -20.47 6.39
N ARG A 544 -32.93 -21.53 7.15
CA ARG A 544 -31.65 -22.25 7.14
C ARG A 544 -31.92 -23.72 6.94
N TYR A 545 -31.40 -24.24 5.84
CA TYR A 545 -31.44 -25.67 5.54
C TYR A 545 -30.05 -26.24 5.73
N PHE A 546 -29.97 -27.49 6.18
CA PHE A 546 -28.69 -28.12 6.49
C PHE A 546 -28.55 -29.38 5.68
N ILE A 547 -27.33 -29.61 5.20
CA ILE A 547 -26.91 -30.84 4.55
C ILE A 547 -25.72 -31.41 5.31
N ASP A 548 -25.52 -32.72 5.22
CA ASP A 548 -24.26 -33.34 5.61
C ASP A 548 -23.43 -33.60 4.35
N ALA A 549 -22.45 -32.74 4.09
CA ALA A 549 -21.59 -32.83 2.91
C ALA A 549 -20.63 -34.03 2.95
N SER A 550 -20.46 -34.70 4.10
CA SER A 550 -19.69 -35.96 4.21
C SER A 550 -20.30 -37.09 3.37
N GLN A 551 -21.59 -36.97 3.00
CA GLN A 551 -22.31 -37.92 2.18
C GLN A 551 -22.12 -37.70 0.66
N LEU A 552 -21.43 -36.63 0.26
CA LEU A 552 -21.12 -36.31 -1.14
C LEU A 552 -19.66 -36.64 -1.43
N SER A 553 -19.31 -37.06 -2.65
CA SER A 553 -17.90 -37.19 -3.03
C SER A 553 -17.23 -35.82 -3.19
N SER A 554 -15.90 -35.74 -3.07
CA SER A 554 -15.20 -34.48 -3.31
C SER A 554 -15.39 -34.02 -4.76
N GLY A 555 -15.76 -32.77 -4.96
CA GLY A 555 -16.11 -32.24 -6.27
C GLY A 555 -16.97 -30.98 -6.25
N ALA A 556 -17.30 -30.48 -7.43
CA ALA A 556 -18.18 -29.34 -7.60
C ALA A 556 -19.63 -29.78 -7.82
N TYR A 557 -20.53 -29.16 -7.08
CA TYR A 557 -21.97 -29.39 -7.14
C TYR A 557 -22.73 -28.08 -7.34
N LEU A 558 -23.97 -28.20 -7.80
CA LEU A 558 -24.90 -27.09 -7.96
C LEU A 558 -26.07 -27.26 -6.99
N ILE A 559 -26.20 -26.34 -6.04
CA ILE A 559 -27.41 -26.20 -5.24
C ILE A 559 -28.45 -25.50 -6.10
N THR A 560 -29.64 -26.07 -6.22
CA THR A 560 -30.76 -25.55 -6.98
C THR A 560 -31.91 -25.25 -6.04
N TYR A 561 -32.36 -24.01 -6.04
CA TYR A 561 -33.53 -23.53 -5.32
C TYR A 561 -34.65 -23.23 -6.32
N GLU A 562 -35.78 -23.91 -6.20
CA GLU A 562 -36.95 -23.78 -7.08
C GLU A 562 -38.15 -23.29 -6.29
N THR A 563 -38.79 -22.22 -6.76
CA THR A 563 -40.13 -21.79 -6.33
C THR A 563 -41.11 -21.95 -7.48
N ASN A 564 -42.38 -21.56 -7.27
CA ASN A 564 -43.37 -21.61 -8.35
C ASN A 564 -43.02 -20.68 -9.54
N ASN A 565 -42.25 -19.62 -9.29
CA ASN A 565 -41.98 -18.57 -10.28
C ASN A 565 -40.49 -18.41 -10.61
N SER A 566 -39.57 -19.01 -9.84
CA SER A 566 -38.13 -18.76 -9.97
C SER A 566 -37.28 -20.01 -9.76
N ARG A 567 -36.10 -20.01 -10.38
CA ARG A 567 -35.08 -21.05 -10.20
C ARG A 567 -33.71 -20.40 -10.03
N HIS A 568 -33.05 -20.68 -8.92
CA HIS A 568 -31.73 -20.16 -8.58
C HIS A 568 -30.71 -21.28 -8.44
N HIS A 569 -29.47 -20.99 -8.82
CA HIS A 569 -28.37 -21.92 -8.71
C HIS A 569 -27.20 -21.32 -7.93
N GLN A 570 -26.57 -22.10 -7.05
CA GLN A 570 -25.36 -21.73 -6.33
C GLN A 570 -24.34 -22.86 -6.36
N LYS A 571 -23.06 -22.50 -6.40
CA LYS A 571 -21.96 -23.47 -6.39
C LYS A 571 -21.67 -23.96 -4.97
N LEU A 572 -21.55 -25.27 -4.82
CA LEU A 572 -21.07 -25.93 -3.61
C LEU A 572 -19.81 -26.74 -3.96
N MET A 573 -18.69 -26.44 -3.30
CA MET A 573 -17.48 -27.25 -3.38
C MET A 573 -17.46 -28.21 -2.21
N VAL A 574 -17.29 -29.50 -2.46
CA VAL A 574 -17.09 -30.52 -1.42
C VAL A 574 -15.62 -30.95 -1.45
N SER A 575 -14.95 -30.89 -0.29
CA SER A 575 -13.55 -31.29 -0.12
C SER A 575 -13.42 -32.08 1.18
N HIS A 576 -12.93 -33.32 1.09
CA HIS A 576 -12.71 -34.20 2.24
C HIS A 576 -11.24 -34.30 2.60
#